data_AF-A0A2W6CFH6-F1
#
_entry.id   AF-A0A2W6CFH6-F1
#
_cell.length_a   1.000
_cell.length_b   1.000
_cell.length_c   1.000
_cell.angle_alpha   90.00
_cell.angle_beta   90.00
_cell.angle_gamma   90.00
#
_symmetry.space_group_name_H-M   'P 1'
#
loop_
_entity.id
_entity.type
_entity.pdbx_description
1 polymer ?
#
loop_
_entity_poly.entity_id
_entity_poly.type
_entity_poly.pdbx_seq_one_letter_code
_entity_poly.pdbx_strand_id
1 'polypeptide(L)'
;MAAGAGGGLAVVSNQGGLLGGLGQGLGSLLNGAVKTMTGAGGSTGGGGSAANNPPPAPHSPPSSAVVESPPRAVSQAPAGPNPYRAFSRGYDISWPQCGSPYPPQPFNMAIIGINDGRSFTGNPCLSSQARWAAQGAPSSYMNVNAPPPGPPNSHDQNGPAGKCSAANPACLAYNYGYNAAVYSVSYANASGVQGHRWWLDVELVSSDDTYWTSNQSVNASAIAGAIAGLQARGMNVGIYSTSYQFRLIAGGFSPRLPVWVGGAPSSNPGSECGPSFGFGGGPVWFTQFGAGAFDGDYSC
;
A
#
# COMPACT_ATOMS: atom_id res chain seq x y z
N MET A 1 22.64 26.78 20.61
CA MET A 1 22.54 25.32 20.82
C MET A 1 21.63 24.79 19.74
N ALA A 2 22.22 24.20 18.70
CA ALA A 2 21.52 23.75 17.50
C ALA A 2 21.09 22.28 17.70
N ALA A 3 19.79 22.02 17.59
CA ALA A 3 19.25 20.66 17.49
C ALA A 3 18.98 20.39 16.01
N GLY A 4 19.71 19.43 15.44
CA GLY A 4 19.56 19.01 14.05
C GLY A 4 18.25 18.27 13.83
N ALA A 5 17.50 18.69 12.82
CA ALA A 5 16.36 17.96 12.30
C ALA A 5 16.88 16.87 11.35
N GLY A 6 16.74 15.61 11.76
CA GLY A 6 16.90 14.46 10.87
C GLY A 6 15.65 14.31 10.02
N GLY A 7 15.68 14.86 8.80
CA GLY A 7 14.68 14.57 7.78
C GLY A 7 14.91 13.17 7.23
N GLY A 8 14.08 12.21 7.62
CA GLY A 8 14.06 10.87 7.04
C GLY A 8 13.42 10.92 5.66
N LEU A 9 14.25 10.87 4.62
CA LEU A 9 13.85 10.48 3.27
C LEU A 9 13.42 9.01 3.36
N ALA A 10 12.13 8.71 3.20
CA ALA A 10 11.68 7.34 2.95
C ALA A 10 11.94 6.99 1.48
N VAL A 11 13.22 6.86 1.10
CA VAL A 11 13.58 6.25 -0.18
C VAL A 11 13.57 4.74 0.04
N VAL A 12 12.45 4.09 -0.29
CA VAL A 12 12.42 2.64 -0.40
C VAL A 12 13.11 2.26 -1.72
N SER A 13 14.37 1.83 -1.59
CA SER A 13 15.23 1.34 -2.66
C SER A 13 14.60 0.16 -3.41
N ASN A 14 14.41 0.32 -4.73
CA ASN A 14 14.01 -0.75 -5.64
C ASN A 14 15.24 -1.58 -6.05
N GLN A 15 15.69 -2.51 -5.20
CA GLN A 15 16.67 -3.52 -5.59
C GLN A 15 15.95 -4.68 -6.32
N GLY A 16 15.70 -4.47 -7.61
CA GLY A 16 15.15 -5.45 -8.53
C GLY A 16 15.76 -5.33 -9.93
N GLY A 17 17.08 -5.07 -10.01
CA GLY A 17 17.84 -5.02 -11.27
C GLY A 17 18.77 -6.22 -11.39
N LEU A 18 18.65 -6.97 -12.48
CA LEU A 18 19.51 -8.09 -12.85
C LEU A 18 21.01 -7.72 -12.91
N LEU A 19 21.83 -8.69 -12.54
CA LEU A 19 23.29 -8.69 -12.50
C LEU A 19 23.96 -8.20 -13.80
N GLY A 20 24.93 -7.29 -13.67
CA GLY A 20 25.93 -7.00 -14.71
C GLY A 20 26.90 -5.87 -14.36
N GLY A 21 28.11 -6.23 -13.90
CA GLY A 21 29.34 -5.46 -14.21
C GLY A 21 29.83 -4.40 -13.21
N LEU A 22 30.72 -4.83 -12.30
CA LEU A 22 31.99 -4.21 -11.87
C LEU A 22 32.09 -2.68 -11.63
N GLY A 23 32.44 -2.29 -10.40
CA GLY A 23 33.22 -1.05 -10.18
C GLY A 23 33.05 -0.31 -8.85
N GLN A 24 33.53 -0.92 -7.77
CA GLN A 24 34.16 -0.32 -6.57
C GLN A 24 33.74 1.08 -6.05
N GLY A 25 33.42 1.15 -4.75
CA GLY A 25 33.74 2.34 -3.94
C GLY A 25 32.96 2.56 -2.65
N LEU A 26 33.36 1.85 -1.57
CA LEU A 26 33.35 2.27 -0.14
C LEU A 26 31.95 2.48 0.50
N GLY A 27 31.44 1.58 1.35
CA GLY A 27 31.93 1.25 2.71
C GLY A 27 31.14 2.08 3.72
N SER A 28 30.49 1.61 4.78
CA SER A 28 30.56 0.41 5.62
C SER A 28 29.31 0.42 6.53
N LEU A 29 28.90 -0.77 7.00
CA LEU A 29 28.37 -1.10 8.33
C LEU A 29 27.18 -2.06 8.24
N LEU A 30 27.46 -3.36 8.21
CA LEU A 30 26.68 -4.36 8.97
C LEU A 30 27.62 -5.51 9.36
N ASN A 31 27.94 -5.56 10.65
CA ASN A 31 28.57 -6.70 11.30
C ASN A 31 27.52 -7.28 12.25
N GLY A 32 27.10 -8.51 12.00
CA GLY A 32 26.07 -9.19 12.78
C GLY A 32 25.88 -10.62 12.31
N ALA A 33 26.74 -11.51 12.83
CA ALA A 33 26.87 -12.90 12.45
C ALA A 33 25.58 -13.72 12.68
N VAL A 34 25.16 -14.47 11.66
CA VAL A 34 24.23 -15.60 11.80
C VAL A 34 25.05 -16.84 12.21
N LYS A 35 24.75 -17.37 13.38
CA LYS A 35 25.31 -18.62 13.89
C LYS A 35 24.56 -19.79 13.25
N THR A 36 25.20 -20.48 12.32
CA THR A 36 24.78 -21.78 11.78
C THR A 36 24.84 -22.83 12.88
N MET A 37 23.74 -23.57 13.10
CA MET A 37 23.78 -24.86 13.78
C MET A 37 23.39 -25.95 12.78
N THR A 38 24.40 -26.70 12.35
CA THR A 38 24.31 -28.01 11.73
C THR A 38 23.98 -29.04 12.82
N GLY A 39 22.95 -29.87 12.59
CA GLY A 39 22.61 -31.00 13.45
C GLY A 39 22.59 -32.27 12.62
N ALA A 40 23.64 -33.08 12.76
CA ALA A 40 23.82 -34.38 12.12
C ALA A 40 22.90 -35.45 12.73
N GLY A 41 22.55 -36.44 11.91
CA GLY A 41 21.80 -37.62 12.31
C GLY A 41 22.60 -38.58 13.19
N GLY A 42 21.87 -39.42 13.91
CA GLY A 42 22.39 -40.55 14.67
C GLY A 42 21.25 -41.39 15.21
N SER A 43 21.10 -42.60 14.68
CA SER A 43 20.16 -43.64 15.11
C SER A 43 20.91 -44.64 15.98
N THR A 44 20.30 -45.10 17.08
CA THR A 44 20.45 -46.45 17.63
C THR A 44 19.22 -46.83 18.46
N GLY A 45 18.85 -48.11 18.41
CA GLY A 45 17.58 -48.66 18.88
C GLY A 45 17.56 -49.19 20.33
N GLY A 46 16.44 -49.81 20.69
CA GLY A 46 16.22 -50.45 21.98
C GLY A 46 14.76 -50.87 22.15
N GLY A 47 14.51 -52.18 22.34
CA GLY A 47 13.20 -52.81 22.22
C GLY A 47 12.30 -52.75 23.47
N GLY A 48 11.01 -53.04 23.23
CA GLY A 48 10.18 -53.91 24.07
C GLY A 48 9.27 -53.23 25.10
N SER A 49 7.97 -53.19 24.82
CA SER A 49 6.91 -53.83 25.63
C SER A 49 5.53 -53.54 25.05
N ALA A 50 4.76 -54.60 24.83
CA ALA A 50 3.39 -54.56 24.36
C ALA A 50 2.45 -54.10 25.49
N ALA A 51 1.82 -52.95 25.32
CA ALA A 51 0.71 -52.49 26.14
C ALA A 51 -0.55 -52.42 25.27
N ASN A 52 -1.60 -53.14 25.72
CA ASN A 52 -2.91 -53.18 25.10
C ASN A 52 -3.56 -51.80 25.10
N ASN A 53 -3.61 -51.12 23.95
CA ASN A 53 -4.40 -49.91 23.76
C ASN A 53 -5.77 -50.27 23.14
N PRO A 54 -6.88 -49.66 23.59
CA PRO A 54 -8.18 -49.83 22.95
C PRO A 54 -8.18 -49.25 21.52
N PRO A 55 -9.06 -49.72 20.62
CA PRO A 55 -9.07 -49.28 19.23
C PRO A 55 -9.33 -47.77 19.12
N PRO A 56 -8.69 -47.07 18.16
CA PRO A 56 -8.92 -45.65 17.94
C PRO A 56 -10.38 -45.40 17.53
N ALA A 57 -10.95 -44.33 18.07
CA ALA A 57 -12.29 -43.87 17.70
C ALA A 57 -12.37 -43.60 16.17
N PRO A 58 -13.53 -43.80 15.53
CA PRO A 58 -13.68 -43.60 14.10
C PRO A 58 -13.30 -42.17 13.71
N HIS A 59 -12.38 -42.06 12.74
CA HIS A 59 -11.96 -40.80 12.16
C HIS A 59 -13.18 -40.04 11.63
N SER A 60 -13.40 -38.83 12.15
CA SER A 60 -14.34 -37.89 11.55
C SER A 60 -13.87 -37.57 10.13
N PRO A 61 -14.78 -37.47 9.13
CA PRO A 61 -14.41 -37.09 7.79
C PRO A 61 -13.73 -35.70 7.80
N PRO A 62 -12.78 -35.42 6.89
CA PRO A 62 -12.18 -34.10 6.79
C PRO A 62 -13.30 -33.07 6.56
N SER A 63 -13.33 -32.06 7.44
CA SER A 63 -14.21 -30.91 7.31
C SER A 63 -14.02 -30.33 5.92
N SER A 64 -15.08 -30.30 5.12
CA SER A 64 -15.05 -29.69 3.79
C SER A 64 -14.57 -28.24 3.94
N ALA A 65 -13.48 -27.88 3.28
CA ALA A 65 -12.98 -26.52 3.26
C ALA A 65 -14.12 -25.61 2.77
N VAL A 66 -14.52 -24.66 3.62
CA VAL A 66 -15.45 -23.61 3.23
C VAL A 66 -14.74 -22.80 2.14
N VAL A 67 -15.22 -22.90 0.91
CA VAL A 67 -14.78 -22.03 -0.18
C VAL A 67 -15.26 -20.62 0.19
N GLU A 68 -14.36 -19.82 0.72
CA GLU A 68 -14.63 -18.43 1.10
C GLU A 68 -15.10 -17.68 -0.15
N SER A 69 -16.30 -17.09 -0.08
CA SER A 69 -16.85 -16.35 -1.21
C SER A 69 -15.93 -15.17 -1.53
N PRO A 70 -15.67 -14.87 -2.82
CA PRO A 70 -14.80 -13.76 -3.18
C PRO A 70 -15.32 -12.44 -2.59
N PRO A 71 -14.43 -11.48 -2.26
CA PRO A 71 -14.85 -10.17 -1.80
C PRO A 71 -15.84 -9.57 -2.79
N ARG A 72 -16.85 -8.87 -2.27
CA ARG A 72 -17.92 -8.26 -3.07
C ARG A 72 -17.30 -7.50 -4.26
N ALA A 73 -17.79 -7.79 -5.47
CA ALA A 73 -17.20 -7.25 -6.69
C ALA A 73 -17.15 -5.71 -6.61
N VAL A 74 -15.93 -5.17 -6.59
CA VAL A 74 -15.67 -3.75 -6.80
C VAL A 74 -16.19 -3.39 -8.18
N SER A 75 -16.83 -2.24 -8.34
CA SER A 75 -17.24 -1.79 -9.67
C SER A 75 -15.99 -1.59 -10.54
N GLN A 76 -15.74 -2.51 -11.46
CA GLN A 76 -14.61 -2.52 -12.39
C GLN A 76 -14.90 -1.67 -13.62
N ALA A 77 -15.50 -0.49 -13.43
CA ALA A 77 -15.71 0.42 -14.55
C ALA A 77 -14.33 0.68 -15.20
N PRO A 78 -14.21 0.58 -16.54
CA PRO A 78 -12.99 0.93 -17.22
C PRO A 78 -12.54 2.32 -16.78
N ALA A 79 -11.24 2.48 -16.55
CA ALA A 79 -10.65 3.80 -16.37
C ALA A 79 -11.15 4.72 -17.50
N GLY A 80 -11.76 5.85 -17.12
CA GLY A 80 -12.09 6.92 -18.08
C GLY A 80 -10.83 7.49 -18.74
N PRO A 81 -10.93 8.55 -19.55
CA PRO A 81 -9.73 9.24 -20.02
C PRO A 81 -8.92 9.80 -18.84
N ASN A 82 -7.60 9.87 -18.99
CA ASN A 82 -6.75 10.55 -18.02
C ASN A 82 -7.14 12.04 -17.97
N PRO A 83 -7.63 12.58 -16.82
CA PRO A 83 -8.04 13.97 -16.72
C PRO A 83 -6.86 14.93 -16.58
N TYR A 84 -5.65 14.43 -16.35
CA TYR A 84 -4.45 15.24 -16.23
C TYR A 84 -3.92 15.64 -17.60
N ARG A 85 -3.31 16.82 -17.68
CA ARG A 85 -2.67 17.28 -18.90
C ARG A 85 -1.47 16.38 -19.19
N ALA A 86 -1.48 15.72 -20.34
CA ALA A 86 -0.36 14.89 -20.78
C ALA A 86 0.98 15.64 -20.71
N PHE A 87 2.02 14.92 -20.32
CA PHE A 87 3.40 15.40 -20.18
C PHE A 87 3.56 16.59 -19.23
N SER A 88 2.61 16.79 -18.31
CA SER A 88 2.71 17.79 -17.26
C SER A 88 3.46 17.27 -16.05
N ARG A 89 4.03 18.20 -15.29
CA ARG A 89 4.74 17.91 -14.03
C ARG A 89 4.01 18.49 -12.83
N GLY A 90 4.17 17.81 -11.71
CA GLY A 90 3.63 18.18 -10.42
C GLY A 90 4.48 17.66 -9.28
N TYR A 91 3.90 17.73 -8.09
CA TYR A 91 4.48 17.18 -6.88
C TYR A 91 3.39 16.57 -6.02
N ASP A 92 3.79 15.62 -5.20
CA ASP A 92 3.03 15.10 -4.09
C ASP A 92 3.71 15.44 -2.77
N ILE A 93 2.91 15.83 -1.77
CA ILE A 93 3.39 16.12 -0.41
C ILE A 93 2.44 15.52 0.63
N SER A 94 2.94 15.30 1.85
CA SER A 94 2.09 14.93 2.97
C SER A 94 2.72 15.27 4.33
N TRP A 95 2.33 14.56 5.39
CA TRP A 95 2.75 14.81 6.77
C TRP A 95 4.27 14.98 6.97
N PRO A 96 5.20 14.36 6.19
CA PRO A 96 6.63 14.58 6.39
C PRO A 96 7.05 16.02 6.07
N GLN A 97 6.29 16.74 5.24
CA GLN A 97 6.55 18.15 4.91
C GLN A 97 5.87 19.13 5.89
N CYS A 98 5.22 18.68 6.96
CA CYS A 98 4.64 19.59 7.93
C CYS A 98 5.69 20.53 8.55
N GLY A 99 5.33 21.82 8.68
CA GLY A 99 6.23 22.85 9.23
C GLY A 99 7.37 23.30 8.30
N SER A 100 7.45 22.77 7.08
CA SER A 100 8.48 23.10 6.08
C SER A 100 7.88 23.82 4.87
N PRO A 101 8.71 24.53 4.07
CA PRO A 101 8.27 25.06 2.78
C PRO A 101 7.81 23.96 1.83
N TYR A 102 6.79 24.27 1.02
CA TYR A 102 6.28 23.37 -0.03
C TYR A 102 6.93 23.67 -1.38
N PRO A 103 6.80 22.76 -2.37
CA PRO A 103 7.30 23.00 -3.72
C PRO A 103 6.75 24.33 -4.29
N PRO A 104 7.61 25.23 -4.78
CA PRO A 104 7.18 26.48 -5.38
C PRO A 104 6.61 26.24 -6.79
N GLN A 105 5.76 27.16 -7.24
CA GLN A 105 5.37 27.24 -8.64
C GLN A 105 6.59 27.44 -9.56
N PRO A 106 6.55 26.96 -10.82
CA PRO A 106 5.38 26.38 -11.48
C PRO A 106 5.23 24.87 -11.24
N PHE A 107 3.98 24.43 -11.04
CA PHE A 107 3.57 23.03 -11.10
C PHE A 107 2.13 22.96 -11.64
N ASN A 108 1.79 21.91 -12.38
CA ASN A 108 0.45 21.76 -12.94
C ASN A 108 -0.44 20.85 -12.09
N MET A 109 0.18 19.93 -11.33
CA MET A 109 -0.51 18.94 -10.52
C MET A 109 0.03 19.03 -9.10
N ALA A 110 -0.87 18.82 -8.14
CA ALA A 110 -0.52 18.88 -6.74
C ALA A 110 -1.32 17.82 -5.99
N ILE A 111 -0.64 16.77 -5.56
CA ILE A 111 -1.26 15.64 -4.87
C ILE A 111 -0.94 15.77 -3.38
N ILE A 112 -1.92 15.54 -2.51
CA ILE A 112 -1.74 15.64 -1.06
C ILE A 112 -2.16 14.36 -0.36
N GLY A 113 -1.30 13.86 0.54
CA GLY A 113 -1.61 12.70 1.37
C GLY A 113 -2.52 13.09 2.53
N ILE A 114 -3.62 12.36 2.70
CA ILE A 114 -4.71 12.71 3.62
C ILE A 114 -4.43 12.23 5.04
N ASN A 115 -3.77 11.10 5.19
CA ASN A 115 -3.44 10.49 6.47
C ASN A 115 -1.97 10.67 6.84
N ASP A 116 -1.65 10.37 8.09
CA ASP A 116 -0.30 10.43 8.67
C ASP A 116 0.34 9.05 8.53
N GLY A 117 0.57 8.63 7.29
CA GLY A 117 1.23 7.38 6.92
C GLY A 117 0.43 6.08 7.04
N ARG A 118 -0.76 6.07 7.66
CA ARG A 118 -1.57 4.83 7.81
C ARG A 118 -3.07 5.06 7.89
N SER A 119 -3.86 4.00 7.75
CA SER A 119 -5.32 4.06 7.90
C SER A 119 -5.73 4.58 9.28
N PHE A 120 -6.82 5.35 9.32
CA PHE A 120 -7.40 5.95 10.54
C PHE A 120 -6.50 6.97 11.27
N THR A 121 -5.48 7.53 10.60
CA THR A 121 -4.77 8.74 11.05
C THR A 121 -5.09 9.91 10.11
N GLY A 122 -4.84 11.13 10.57
CA GLY A 122 -5.06 12.36 9.81
C GLY A 122 -3.77 13.17 9.73
N ASN A 123 -3.43 13.64 8.53
CA ASN A 123 -2.27 14.49 8.30
C ASN A 123 -2.46 15.86 9.00
N PRO A 124 -1.65 16.19 10.02
CA PRO A 124 -1.89 17.35 10.88
C PRO A 124 -1.72 18.70 10.16
N CYS A 125 -1.06 18.75 9.00
CA CYS A 125 -0.93 19.96 8.18
C CYS A 125 -1.81 19.93 6.92
N LEU A 126 -2.80 19.03 6.83
CA LEU A 126 -3.61 18.86 5.63
C LEU A 126 -4.29 20.16 5.17
N SER A 127 -4.77 21.00 6.09
CA SER A 127 -5.42 22.26 5.72
C SER A 127 -4.46 23.28 5.07
N SER A 128 -3.17 23.31 5.43
CA SER A 128 -2.19 24.15 4.74
C SER A 128 -1.78 23.56 3.41
N GLN A 129 -1.68 22.23 3.31
CA GLN A 129 -1.37 21.54 2.07
C GLN A 129 -2.52 21.63 1.06
N ALA A 130 -3.77 21.62 1.50
CA ALA A 130 -4.93 21.87 0.65
C ALA A 130 -4.87 23.25 -0.03
N ARG A 131 -4.45 24.30 0.71
CA ARG A 131 -4.24 25.64 0.13
C ARG A 131 -3.08 25.69 -0.87
N TRP A 132 -2.04 24.90 -0.65
CA TRP A 132 -0.96 24.75 -1.63
C TRP A 132 -1.43 24.02 -2.88
N ALA A 133 -2.16 22.92 -2.72
CA ALA A 133 -2.63 22.10 -3.83
C ALA A 133 -3.63 22.85 -4.74
N ALA A 134 -4.41 23.77 -4.18
CA ALA A 134 -5.31 24.64 -4.92
C ALA A 134 -4.60 25.57 -5.95
N GLN A 135 -3.27 25.68 -5.91
CA GLN A 135 -2.48 26.44 -6.89
C GLN A 135 -2.18 25.63 -8.17
N GLY A 136 -2.49 24.34 -8.20
CA GLY A 136 -2.39 23.46 -9.37
C GLY A 136 -3.70 22.72 -9.63
N ALA A 137 -3.63 21.51 -10.15
CA ALA A 137 -4.75 20.57 -10.22
C ALA A 137 -4.72 19.64 -8.98
N PRO A 138 -5.57 19.87 -7.96
CA PRO A 138 -5.51 19.14 -6.71
C PRO A 138 -5.99 17.70 -6.88
N SER A 139 -5.30 16.78 -6.22
CA SER A 139 -5.71 15.39 -6.04
C SER A 139 -5.24 14.89 -4.69
N SER A 140 -5.73 13.72 -4.27
CA SER A 140 -5.45 13.19 -2.94
C SER A 140 -4.88 11.79 -3.02
N TYR A 141 -4.09 11.41 -2.03
CA TYR A 141 -3.78 10.02 -1.77
C TYR A 141 -4.03 9.66 -0.31
N MET A 142 -4.20 8.36 -0.04
CA MET A 142 -4.21 7.84 1.32
C MET A 142 -3.37 6.57 1.39
N ASN A 143 -2.51 6.47 2.40
CA ASN A 143 -1.83 5.22 2.73
C ASN A 143 -2.87 4.18 3.16
N VAL A 144 -2.82 3.00 2.56
CA VAL A 144 -3.67 1.86 2.91
C VAL A 144 -2.83 0.80 3.58
N ASN A 145 -3.42 0.08 4.53
CA ASN A 145 -2.79 -1.05 5.19
C ASN A 145 -3.86 -2.10 5.52
N ALA A 146 -3.43 -3.33 5.79
CA ALA A 146 -4.30 -4.36 6.34
C ALA A 146 -4.69 -4.05 7.79
N PRO A 147 -5.79 -4.64 8.32
CA PRO A 147 -6.09 -4.56 9.73
C PRO A 147 -4.87 -4.95 10.58
N PRO A 148 -4.50 -4.15 11.58
CA PRO A 148 -3.38 -4.48 12.45
C PRO A 148 -3.67 -5.80 13.21
N PRO A 149 -2.65 -6.59 13.56
CA PRO A 149 -2.84 -7.80 14.34
C PRO A 149 -3.56 -7.51 15.66
N GLY A 150 -4.58 -8.30 15.97
CA GLY A 150 -5.37 -8.13 17.19
C GLY A 150 -6.80 -8.65 17.05
N PRO A 151 -7.59 -8.59 18.12
CA PRO A 151 -9.01 -8.90 18.05
C PRO A 151 -9.74 -7.87 17.18
N PRO A 152 -10.79 -8.27 16.44
CA PRO A 152 -11.65 -7.35 15.72
C PRO A 152 -12.18 -6.21 16.61
N ASN A 153 -12.32 -5.03 16.03
CA ASN A 153 -12.77 -3.81 16.71
C ASN A 153 -13.73 -3.01 15.83
N SER A 154 -14.03 -1.77 16.22
CA SER A 154 -14.98 -0.92 15.49
C SER A 154 -14.55 -0.57 14.06
N HIS A 155 -13.26 -0.67 13.71
CA HIS A 155 -12.76 -0.36 12.38
C HIS A 155 -13.02 -1.47 11.36
N ASP A 156 -13.05 -2.74 11.78
CA ASP A 156 -13.11 -3.90 10.88
C ASP A 156 -14.34 -4.79 11.10
N GLN A 157 -14.92 -4.80 12.30
CA GLN A 157 -15.98 -5.73 12.64
C GLN A 157 -17.30 -5.40 11.92
N ASN A 158 -17.54 -4.13 11.60
CA ASN A 158 -18.80 -3.69 10.99
C ASN A 158 -18.53 -2.81 9.77
N GLY A 159 -19.33 -2.99 8.73
CA GLY A 159 -19.22 -2.22 7.49
C GLY A 159 -20.11 -2.81 6.40
N PRO A 160 -19.86 -2.46 5.12
CA PRO A 160 -20.66 -2.93 3.99
C PRO A 160 -20.58 -4.45 3.74
N ALA A 161 -19.60 -5.16 4.28
CA ALA A 161 -19.57 -6.63 4.26
C ALA A 161 -20.41 -7.26 5.39
N GLY A 162 -21.11 -6.44 6.19
CA GLY A 162 -21.88 -6.87 7.35
C GLY A 162 -21.04 -6.90 8.62
N LYS A 163 -21.53 -7.69 9.60
CA LYS A 163 -20.83 -7.93 10.87
C LYS A 163 -19.91 -9.14 10.74
N CYS A 164 -18.61 -8.90 10.68
CA CYS A 164 -17.59 -9.93 10.49
C CYS A 164 -17.21 -10.61 11.82
N SER A 165 -16.93 -11.92 11.75
CA SER A 165 -16.37 -12.67 12.87
C SER A 165 -14.84 -12.65 12.83
N ALA A 166 -14.20 -12.91 13.97
CA ALA A 166 -12.74 -13.05 14.07
C ALA A 166 -12.17 -14.18 13.18
N ALA A 167 -13.00 -15.15 12.79
CA ALA A 167 -12.61 -16.26 11.94
C ALA A 167 -12.68 -15.95 10.43
N ASN A 168 -13.11 -14.74 10.05
CA ASN A 168 -13.20 -14.32 8.65
C ASN A 168 -12.32 -13.08 8.39
N PRO A 169 -11.01 -13.28 8.15
CA PRO A 169 -10.06 -12.17 7.98
C PRO A 169 -10.32 -11.37 6.69
N ALA A 170 -10.84 -11.98 5.62
CA ALA A 170 -11.16 -11.25 4.39
C ALA A 170 -12.31 -10.26 4.59
N CYS A 171 -13.37 -10.65 5.32
CA CYS A 171 -14.48 -9.79 5.70
C CYS A 171 -14.01 -8.61 6.55
N LEU A 172 -13.20 -8.88 7.58
CA LEU A 172 -12.62 -7.86 8.46
C LEU A 172 -11.77 -6.87 7.65
N ALA A 173 -10.89 -7.37 6.79
CA ALA A 173 -10.04 -6.56 5.93
C ALA A 173 -10.86 -5.66 4.99
N TYR A 174 -11.90 -6.20 4.35
CA TYR A 174 -12.77 -5.43 3.48
C TYR A 174 -13.48 -4.28 4.23
N ASN A 175 -14.05 -4.56 5.39
CA ASN A 175 -14.67 -3.52 6.22
C ASN A 175 -13.64 -2.49 6.69
N TYR A 176 -12.45 -2.93 7.11
CA TYR A 176 -11.36 -2.05 7.53
C TYR A 176 -10.98 -1.05 6.45
N GLY A 177 -10.68 -1.53 5.24
CA GLY A 177 -10.33 -0.67 4.11
C GLY A 177 -11.45 0.30 3.75
N TYR A 178 -12.70 -0.18 3.70
CA TYR A 178 -13.86 0.67 3.43
C TYR A 178 -14.01 1.79 4.46
N ASN A 179 -13.95 1.44 5.75
CA ASN A 179 -14.10 2.38 6.84
C ASN A 179 -12.92 3.38 6.89
N ALA A 180 -11.71 2.93 6.57
CA ALA A 180 -10.54 3.79 6.45
C ALA A 180 -10.74 4.85 5.36
N ALA A 181 -11.21 4.45 4.18
CA ALA A 181 -11.52 5.38 3.09
C ALA A 181 -12.61 6.39 3.48
N VAL A 182 -13.69 5.93 4.14
CA VAL A 182 -14.76 6.82 4.63
C VAL A 182 -14.24 7.82 5.67
N TYR A 183 -13.38 7.37 6.58
CA TYR A 183 -12.73 8.23 7.56
C TYR A 183 -11.86 9.29 6.86
N SER A 184 -10.99 8.88 5.94
CA SER A 184 -10.09 9.79 5.21
C SER A 184 -10.85 10.83 4.39
N VAL A 185 -11.94 10.46 3.71
CA VAL A 185 -12.78 11.45 2.99
C VAL A 185 -13.41 12.44 3.96
N SER A 186 -13.87 11.99 5.12
CA SER A 186 -14.45 12.88 6.14
C SER A 186 -13.40 13.86 6.69
N TYR A 187 -12.19 13.38 6.94
CA TYR A 187 -11.06 14.19 7.38
C TYR A 187 -10.66 15.23 6.30
N ALA A 188 -10.55 14.81 5.04
CA ALA A 188 -10.23 15.68 3.92
C ALA A 188 -11.26 16.81 3.75
N ASN A 189 -12.55 16.49 3.84
CA ASN A 189 -13.63 17.48 3.78
C ASN A 189 -13.54 18.51 4.92
N ALA A 190 -13.25 18.05 6.14
CA ALA A 190 -13.08 18.93 7.29
C ALA A 190 -11.84 19.84 7.16
N SER A 191 -10.83 19.41 6.41
CA SER A 191 -9.61 20.18 6.13
C SER A 191 -9.69 21.09 4.89
N GLY A 192 -10.81 21.11 4.17
CA GLY A 192 -11.00 21.95 2.99
C GLY A 192 -10.29 21.45 1.73
N VAL A 193 -10.02 20.15 1.65
CA VAL A 193 -9.45 19.51 0.45
C VAL A 193 -10.43 19.61 -0.72
N GLN A 194 -9.91 19.86 -1.91
CA GLN A 194 -10.67 19.93 -3.16
C GLN A 194 -10.28 18.79 -4.09
N GLY A 195 -11.16 18.47 -5.03
CA GLY A 195 -10.93 17.45 -6.05
C GLY A 195 -11.52 16.08 -5.70
N HIS A 196 -11.78 15.29 -6.75
CA HIS A 196 -12.45 13.98 -6.64
C HIS A 196 -11.54 12.82 -7.09
N ARG A 197 -10.27 13.07 -7.41
CA ARG A 197 -9.31 12.02 -7.78
C ARG A 197 -8.51 11.60 -6.55
N TRP A 198 -8.58 10.31 -6.24
CA TRP A 198 -7.95 9.70 -5.07
C TRP A 198 -7.06 8.53 -5.49
N TRP A 199 -5.85 8.50 -4.96
CA TRP A 199 -4.89 7.42 -5.12
C TRP A 199 -4.82 6.60 -3.83
N LEU A 200 -5.00 5.29 -3.94
CA LEU A 200 -4.67 4.39 -2.84
C LEU A 200 -3.17 4.13 -2.90
N ASP A 201 -2.45 4.60 -1.90
CA ASP A 201 -1.03 4.32 -1.73
C ASP A 201 -0.88 2.93 -1.10
N VAL A 202 -0.43 1.99 -1.93
CA VAL A 202 -0.28 0.56 -1.62
C VAL A 202 1.20 0.20 -1.73
N GLU A 203 1.93 0.37 -0.64
CA GLU A 203 3.37 0.15 -0.61
C GLU A 203 3.84 -0.55 0.67
N LEU A 204 5.09 -1.01 0.65
CA LEU A 204 5.82 -1.51 1.79
C LEU A 204 6.55 -0.32 2.44
N VAL A 205 6.24 -0.03 3.70
CA VAL A 205 6.81 1.11 4.43
C VAL A 205 8.15 0.80 5.11
N SER A 206 8.39 -0.44 5.52
CA SER A 206 9.70 -0.97 5.93
C SER A 206 9.65 -2.50 6.07
N SER A 207 10.81 -3.17 6.21
CA SER A 207 10.89 -4.62 6.40
C SER A 207 10.34 -5.12 7.74
N ASP A 208 10.30 -4.23 8.74
CA ASP A 208 9.97 -4.57 10.13
C ASP A 208 8.54 -4.15 10.49
N ASP A 209 7.82 -3.52 9.56
CA ASP A 209 6.46 -3.04 9.79
C ASP A 209 5.40 -4.09 9.43
N THR A 210 4.30 -4.09 10.20
CA THR A 210 3.19 -5.05 10.08
C THR A 210 2.02 -4.50 9.28
N TYR A 211 2.27 -3.55 8.37
CA TYR A 211 1.24 -2.89 7.55
C TYR A 211 0.42 -3.87 6.73
N TRP A 212 1.06 -4.95 6.27
CA TRP A 212 0.42 -5.95 5.45
C TRP A 212 0.53 -7.31 6.11
N THR A 213 -0.52 -8.12 5.96
CA THR A 213 -0.46 -9.52 6.36
C THR A 213 0.39 -10.30 5.36
N SER A 214 0.87 -11.48 5.74
CA SER A 214 1.50 -12.41 4.78
C SER A 214 0.50 -13.02 3.78
N ASN A 215 -0.81 -12.86 4.02
CA ASN A 215 -1.86 -13.39 3.15
C ASN A 215 -2.32 -12.33 2.14
N GLN A 216 -1.88 -12.49 0.91
CA GLN A 216 -2.20 -11.56 -0.19
C GLN A 216 -3.71 -11.41 -0.45
N SER A 217 -4.52 -12.45 -0.21
CA SER A 217 -5.98 -12.37 -0.40
C SER A 217 -6.67 -11.48 0.64
N VAL A 218 -6.15 -11.46 1.87
CA VAL A 218 -6.62 -10.58 2.95
C VAL A 218 -6.24 -9.13 2.64
N ASN A 219 -5.00 -8.90 2.21
CA ASN A 219 -4.54 -7.58 1.78
C ASN A 219 -5.34 -7.05 0.59
N ALA A 220 -5.60 -7.90 -0.42
CA ALA A 220 -6.44 -7.57 -1.56
C ALA A 220 -7.88 -7.21 -1.12
N SER A 221 -8.42 -7.88 -0.10
CA SER A 221 -9.72 -7.54 0.47
C SER A 221 -9.73 -6.16 1.14
N ALA A 222 -8.66 -5.79 1.85
CA ALA A 222 -8.51 -4.43 2.39
C ALA A 222 -8.45 -3.36 1.28
N ILE A 223 -7.66 -3.60 0.23
CA ILE A 223 -7.58 -2.69 -0.92
C ILE A 223 -8.94 -2.58 -1.61
N ALA A 224 -9.63 -3.71 -1.85
CA ALA A 224 -10.97 -3.73 -2.44
C ALA A 224 -11.99 -2.95 -1.60
N GLY A 225 -11.94 -3.10 -0.28
CA GLY A 225 -12.74 -2.32 0.67
C GLY A 225 -12.51 -0.83 0.54
N ALA A 226 -11.23 -0.40 0.53
CA ALA A 226 -10.86 1.01 0.38
C ALA A 226 -11.33 1.59 -0.96
N ILE A 227 -11.20 0.85 -2.07
CA ILE A 227 -11.73 1.26 -3.37
C ILE A 227 -13.25 1.48 -3.26
N ALA A 228 -13.98 0.51 -2.70
CA ALA A 228 -15.43 0.61 -2.55
C ALA A 228 -15.84 1.79 -1.65
N GLY A 229 -15.07 2.08 -0.59
CA GLY A 229 -15.32 3.21 0.31
C GLY A 229 -15.17 4.55 -0.39
N LEU A 230 -14.10 4.72 -1.18
CA LEU A 230 -13.91 5.92 -2.00
C LEU A 230 -15.00 6.07 -3.07
N GLN A 231 -15.33 4.98 -3.78
CA GLN A 231 -16.39 4.99 -4.79
C GLN A 231 -17.77 5.33 -4.18
N ALA A 232 -18.08 4.80 -3.00
CA ALA A 232 -19.31 5.11 -2.27
C ALA A 232 -19.40 6.58 -1.82
N ARG A 233 -18.27 7.29 -1.78
CA ARG A 233 -18.19 8.73 -1.54
C ARG A 233 -18.05 9.57 -2.81
N GLY A 234 -18.23 8.96 -3.98
CA GLY A 234 -18.20 9.66 -5.27
C GLY A 234 -16.78 9.98 -5.77
N MET A 235 -15.75 9.34 -5.22
CA MET A 235 -14.37 9.57 -5.62
C MET A 235 -13.97 8.67 -6.80
N ASN A 236 -13.14 9.21 -7.68
CA ASN A 236 -12.50 8.49 -8.77
C ASN A 236 -11.18 7.90 -8.26
N VAL A 237 -11.08 6.57 -8.27
CA VAL A 237 -9.98 5.85 -7.62
C VAL A 237 -8.89 5.48 -8.62
N GLY A 238 -7.64 5.66 -8.23
CA GLY A 238 -6.46 5.03 -8.82
C GLY A 238 -5.61 4.39 -7.72
N ILE A 239 -4.52 3.71 -8.10
CA ILE A 239 -3.61 3.05 -7.15
C ILE A 239 -2.19 3.52 -7.40
N TYR A 240 -1.50 3.94 -6.35
CA TYR A 240 -0.07 4.14 -6.34
C TYR A 240 0.65 2.90 -5.81
N SER A 241 1.71 2.48 -6.50
CA SER A 241 2.65 1.44 -6.08
C SER A 241 3.79 1.34 -7.09
N THR A 242 4.77 0.47 -6.82
CA THR A 242 5.55 -0.19 -7.89
C THR A 242 4.88 -1.51 -8.30
N SER A 243 5.17 -2.01 -9.50
CA SER A 243 4.67 -3.32 -9.95
C SER A 243 5.16 -4.48 -9.06
N TYR A 244 6.38 -4.36 -8.52
CA TYR A 244 6.96 -5.32 -7.58
C TYR A 244 6.21 -5.35 -6.25
N GLN A 245 6.07 -4.20 -5.59
CA GLN A 245 5.42 -4.10 -4.28
C GLN A 245 3.95 -4.52 -4.35
N PHE A 246 3.23 -4.09 -5.38
CA PHE A 246 1.83 -4.47 -5.56
C PHE A 246 1.66 -5.99 -5.67
N ARG A 247 2.56 -6.67 -6.40
CA ARG A 247 2.55 -8.14 -6.50
C ARG A 247 2.89 -8.81 -5.17
N LEU A 248 3.80 -8.26 -4.38
CA LEU A 248 4.09 -8.80 -3.05
C LEU A 248 2.91 -8.64 -2.10
N ILE A 249 2.24 -7.49 -2.12
CA ILE A 249 1.16 -7.15 -1.20
C ILE A 249 -0.15 -7.84 -1.58
N ALA A 250 -0.56 -7.74 -2.85
CA ALA A 250 -1.90 -8.10 -3.31
C ALA A 250 -1.90 -9.26 -4.32
N GLY A 251 -0.75 -9.86 -4.63
CA GLY A 251 -0.65 -11.00 -5.54
C GLY A 251 -1.18 -10.70 -6.93
N GLY A 252 -2.11 -11.54 -7.40
CA GLY A 252 -2.77 -11.40 -8.71
C GLY A 252 -4.01 -10.50 -8.72
N PHE A 253 -4.28 -9.74 -7.66
CA PHE A 253 -5.44 -8.85 -7.61
C PHE A 253 -5.41 -7.84 -8.77
N SER A 254 -6.51 -7.73 -9.52
CA SER A 254 -6.59 -6.87 -10.70
C SER A 254 -7.87 -6.04 -10.68
N PRO A 255 -7.86 -4.88 -9.99
CA PRO A 255 -9.02 -3.99 -9.95
C PRO A 255 -9.20 -3.16 -11.23
N ARG A 256 -8.21 -3.18 -12.15
CA ARG A 256 -8.24 -2.51 -13.46
C ARG A 256 -8.45 -0.98 -13.37
N LEU A 257 -7.98 -0.39 -12.28
CA LEU A 257 -7.99 1.06 -12.03
C LEU A 257 -6.73 1.73 -12.60
N PRO A 258 -6.76 3.03 -12.93
CA PRO A 258 -5.56 3.78 -13.26
C PRO A 258 -4.46 3.60 -12.22
N VAL A 259 -3.20 3.56 -12.68
CA VAL A 259 -2.05 3.43 -11.78
C VAL A 259 -1.09 4.62 -11.86
N TRP A 260 -0.53 4.94 -10.69
CA TRP A 260 0.57 5.85 -10.48
C TRP A 260 1.80 5.03 -10.07
N VAL A 261 2.80 4.99 -10.95
CA VAL A 261 3.96 4.11 -10.81
C VAL A 261 5.08 4.85 -10.08
N GLY A 262 5.50 4.32 -8.94
CA GLY A 262 6.62 4.87 -8.17
C GLY A 262 8.00 4.50 -8.75
N GLY A 263 8.98 5.39 -8.59
CA GLY A 263 10.40 5.08 -8.80
C GLY A 263 10.96 5.31 -10.20
N ALA A 264 10.29 6.11 -11.03
CA ALA A 264 10.76 6.43 -12.37
C ALA A 264 12.07 7.26 -12.35
N PRO A 265 12.91 7.17 -13.40
CA PRO A 265 14.14 7.93 -13.45
C PRO A 265 13.90 9.44 -13.50
N SER A 266 14.53 10.21 -12.61
CA SER A 266 14.38 11.68 -12.58
C SER A 266 14.79 12.37 -13.89
N SER A 267 15.71 11.77 -14.65
CA SER A 267 16.14 12.29 -15.96
C SER A 267 15.12 12.09 -17.07
N ASN A 268 14.24 11.10 -16.95
CA ASN A 268 13.22 10.78 -17.94
C ASN A 268 12.02 10.06 -17.30
N PRO A 269 11.20 10.75 -16.48
CA PRO A 269 10.11 10.10 -15.76
C PRO A 269 9.04 9.51 -16.70
N GLY A 270 8.93 10.01 -17.93
CA GLY A 270 8.02 9.49 -18.95
C GLY A 270 8.41 8.12 -19.53
N SER A 271 9.62 7.61 -19.27
CA SER A 271 10.02 6.28 -19.78
C SER A 271 9.17 5.15 -19.22
N GLU A 272 8.50 5.37 -18.09
CA GLU A 272 7.67 4.37 -17.41
C GLU A 272 6.17 4.54 -17.67
N CYS A 273 5.78 5.41 -18.60
CA CYS A 273 4.37 5.58 -19.00
C CYS A 273 3.79 4.38 -19.79
N GLY A 274 4.64 3.44 -20.20
CA GLY A 274 4.23 2.27 -20.97
C GLY A 274 3.48 1.22 -20.15
N PRO A 275 2.60 0.42 -20.77
CA PRO A 275 1.84 -0.62 -20.07
C PRO A 275 2.70 -1.70 -19.42
N SER A 276 3.96 -1.86 -19.82
CA SER A 276 4.92 -2.78 -19.19
C SER A 276 5.26 -2.45 -17.73
N PHE A 277 5.04 -1.19 -17.31
CA PHE A 277 5.25 -0.73 -15.95
C PHE A 277 3.96 -0.76 -15.11
N GLY A 278 2.82 -0.97 -15.77
CA GLY A 278 1.53 -1.06 -15.11
C GLY A 278 1.40 -2.27 -14.19
N PHE A 279 0.43 -2.19 -13.29
CA PHE A 279 0.06 -3.26 -12.37
C PHE A 279 -1.46 -3.25 -12.15
N GLY A 280 -1.99 -4.30 -11.50
CA GLY A 280 -3.42 -4.42 -11.22
C GLY A 280 -4.33 -4.44 -12.46
N GLY A 281 -3.77 -4.61 -13.66
CA GLY A 281 -4.49 -4.63 -14.95
C GLY A 281 -4.99 -3.26 -15.42
N GLY A 282 -4.49 -2.16 -14.85
CA GLY A 282 -4.87 -0.80 -15.20
C GLY A 282 -3.84 -0.04 -16.06
N PRO A 283 -4.25 1.06 -16.71
CA PRO A 283 -3.34 1.91 -17.48
C PRO A 283 -2.47 2.77 -16.56
N VAL A 284 -1.21 3.02 -16.96
CA VAL A 284 -0.34 3.98 -16.29
C VAL A 284 -0.78 5.39 -16.65
N TRP A 285 -1.11 6.19 -15.63
CA TRP A 285 -1.46 7.60 -15.76
C TRP A 285 -0.39 8.52 -15.20
N PHE A 286 0.34 8.03 -14.19
CA PHE A 286 1.40 8.78 -13.56
C PHE A 286 2.65 7.95 -13.36
N THR A 287 3.77 8.66 -13.32
CA THR A 287 5.02 8.17 -12.76
C THR A 287 5.50 9.15 -11.68
N GLN A 288 6.03 8.63 -10.58
CA GLN A 288 6.69 9.40 -9.52
C GLN A 288 8.21 9.28 -9.68
N PHE A 289 8.95 10.35 -9.46
CA PHE A 289 10.40 10.40 -9.52
C PHE A 289 10.97 11.32 -8.45
N GLY A 290 12.23 11.13 -8.05
CA GLY A 290 12.89 12.03 -7.10
C GLY A 290 13.11 13.42 -7.70
N ALA A 291 12.65 14.48 -7.03
CA ALA A 291 12.73 15.86 -7.48
C ALA A 291 13.38 16.78 -6.43
N GLY A 292 14.69 16.59 -6.22
CA GLY A 292 15.43 17.35 -5.20
C GLY A 292 15.03 16.91 -3.80
N ALA A 293 14.43 17.82 -3.02
CA ALA A 293 13.95 17.54 -1.66
C ALA A 293 12.48 17.07 -1.61
N PHE A 294 11.85 16.88 -2.77
CA PHE A 294 10.44 16.53 -2.90
C PHE A 294 10.27 15.35 -3.86
N ASP A 295 9.08 14.77 -3.81
CA ASP A 295 8.62 13.77 -4.75
C ASP A 295 7.92 14.48 -5.92
N GLY A 296 8.36 14.15 -7.14
CA GLY A 296 7.90 14.77 -8.37
C GLY A 296 7.01 13.81 -9.15
N ASP A 297 5.98 14.37 -9.77
CA ASP A 297 5.00 13.61 -10.56
C ASP A 297 5.04 13.98 -12.03
N TYR A 298 4.80 13.00 -12.88
CA TYR A 298 4.72 13.17 -14.32
C TYR A 298 3.47 12.49 -14.90
N SER A 299 2.64 13.26 -15.61
CA SER A 299 1.47 12.75 -16.32
C SER A 299 1.87 12.09 -17.63
N CYS A 300 1.51 10.82 -17.74
CA CYS A 300 1.27 10.15 -19.00
C CYS A 300 -0.08 10.64 -19.57
#